data_AF-A0A7Y8HP40-F1
#
_entry.id   AF-A0A7Y8HP40-F1
#
_cell.length_a   1.000
_cell.length_b   1.000
_cell.length_c   1.000
_cell.angle_alpha   90.00
_cell.angle_beta   90.00
_cell.angle_gamma   90.00
#
_symmetry.space_group_name_H-M   'P 1'
#
loop_
_entity.id
_entity.type
_entity.pdbx_description
1 polymer ?
#
loop_
_entity_poly.entity_id
_entity_poly.type
_entity_poly.pdbx_seq_one_letter_code
_entity_poly.pdbx_strand_id
1 'polypeptide(L)' 'MTITIEHIWLAIGFLGQGLFFGRWVVQWIASEKKAESQVPVAFWYMS' A
#
# COMPACT_ATOMS: atom_id res chain seq x y z
N MET A 1 3.68 13.43 26.98
CA MET A 1 4.01 13.62 25.56
C MET A 1 2.76 14.13 24.86
N THR A 2 2.78 15.36 24.35
CA THR A 2 1.64 15.98 23.67
C THR A 2 1.68 15.63 22.18
N ILE A 3 0.56 15.18 21.63
CA ILE A 3 0.40 15.01 20.17
C ILE A 3 0.37 16.41 19.56
N THR A 4 1.19 16.62 18.53
CA THR A 4 1.26 17.88 17.77
C THR A 4 0.71 17.69 16.36
N ILE A 5 0.54 18.79 15.61
CA ILE A 5 0.06 18.74 14.22
C ILE A 5 1.02 17.96 13.32
N GLU A 6 2.33 18.01 13.59
CA GLU A 6 3.36 17.24 12.89
C GLU A 6 3.14 15.74 13.03
N HIS A 7 2.74 15.26 14.22
CA HIS A 7 2.43 13.85 14.44
C HIS A 7 1.23 13.39 13.61
N ILE A 8 0.23 14.25 13.45
CA ILE A 8 -0.96 13.96 12.62
C ILE A 8 -0.55 13.86 11.15
N TRP A 9 0.26 14.80 10.65
CA TRP A 9 0.77 14.73 9.28
C TRP A 9 1.66 13.52 9.04
N LEU A 10 2.49 13.13 10.01
CA LEU A 10 3.27 11.89 9.98
C LEU A 10 2.37 10.65 9.84
N ALA A 11 1.31 10.57 10.64
CA ALA A 11 0.37 9.45 10.57
C ALA A 11 -0.33 9.36 9.20
N ILE A 12 -0.76 10.50 8.65
CA ILE A 12 -1.34 10.57 7.31
C ILE A 12 -0.33 10.13 6.25
N GLY A 13 0.92 10.59 6.36
CA GLY A 13 2.00 10.19 5.45
C GLY A 13 2.25 8.69 5.48
N PHE A 14 2.34 8.08 6.66
CA PHE A 14 2.51 6.64 6.81
C PHE A 14 1.29 5.84 6.34
N LEU A 15 0.08 6.34 6.54
CA LEU A 15 -1.14 5.73 5.98
C LEU A 15 -1.10 5.72 4.45
N GLY A 16 -0.76 6.85 3.84
CA GLY A 16 -0.59 6.94 2.39
C GLY A 16 0.49 5.99 1.86
N GLN A 17 1.65 5.94 2.53
CA GLN A 17 2.73 5.00 2.20
C GLN A 17 2.30 3.54 2.34
N GLY A 18 1.56 3.20 3.41
CA GLY A 18 1.05 1.84 3.63
C GLY A 18 0.05 1.41 2.56
N LEU A 19 -0.88 2.30 2.19
CA LEU A 19 -1.82 2.07 1.10
C LEU A 19 -1.08 1.92 -0.24
N PHE A 20 -0.13 2.80 -0.53
CA PHE A 20 0.69 2.71 -1.75
C PHE A 20 1.60 1.48 -1.77
N PHE A 21 2.08 1.00 -0.63
CA PHE A 21 2.82 -0.26 -0.54
C PHE A 21 1.91 -1.48 -0.75
N GLY A 22 0.66 -1.41 -0.29
CA GLY A 22 -0.33 -2.48 -0.39
C GLY A 22 -0.56 -3.01 -1.81
N ARG A 23 -0.28 -2.21 -2.85
CA ARG A 23 -0.34 -2.68 -4.26
C ARG A 23 0.58 -3.86 -4.55
N TRP A 24 1.76 -3.90 -3.92
CA TRP A 24 2.69 -5.02 -4.04
C TRP A 24 2.17 -6.27 -3.33
N VAL A 25 1.47 -6.09 -2.20
CA VAL A 25 0.78 -7.19 -1.51
C VAL A 25 -0.33 -7.76 -2.39
N VAL A 26 -1.14 -6.90 -3.03
CA VAL A 26 -2.19 -7.33 -3.97
C VAL A 26 -1.58 -8.08 -5.16
N GLN A 27 -0.50 -7.56 -5.73
CA GLN A 27 0.20 -8.18 -6.85
C GLN A 27 0.79 -9.55 -6.46
N TRP A 28 1.41 -9.64 -5.29
CA TRP A 28 1.97 -10.89 -4.77
C TRP A 28 0.89 -11.95 -4.60
N ILE A 29 -0.19 -11.64 -3.88
CA ILE A 29 -1.32 -12.56 -3.68
C ILE A 29 -1.92 -13.01 -5.03
N ALA A 30 -2.04 -12.10 -6.00
CA ALA A 30 -2.57 -12.43 -7.32
C ALA A 30 -1.63 -13.34 -8.14
N SER A 31 -0.32 -13.19 -7.94
CA SER A 31 0.70 -14.01 -8.61
C SER A 31 0.81 -15.40 -7.98
N GLU A 32 0.80 -15.50 -6.64
CA GLU A 32 0.79 -16.77 -5.90
C GLU A 32 -0.40 -17.65 -6.30
N LYS A 33 -1.59 -17.05 -6.41
CA LYS A 33 -2.81 -17.76 -6.83
C LYS A 33 -2.74 -18.37 -8.23
N LYS A 34 -1.86 -17.85 -9.09
CA LYS A 34 -1.72 -18.28 -10.49
C LYS A 34 -0.39 -18.96 -10.78
N ALA A 35 0.52 -19.03 -9.80
CA ALA A 35 1.89 -19.49 -9.98
C ALA A 35 2.63 -18.78 -11.15
N GLU A 36 2.25 -17.54 -11.45
CA GLU A 36 2.76 -16.75 -12.56
C GLU A 36 3.03 -15.32 -12.09
N SER A 37 4.15 -14.74 -12.50
CA SER A 37 4.48 -13.33 -12.20
C SER A 37 3.59 -12.42 -13.03
N GLN A 38 2.54 -11.87 -12.41
CA GLN A 38 1.60 -10.98 -13.08
C GLN A 38 1.32 -9.72 -12.27
N VAL A 39 1.04 -8.61 -12.97
CA VAL A 39 0.61 -7.35 -12.37
C VAL A 39 -0.89 -7.16 -12.70
N PRO A 40 -1.80 -7.44 -11.75
CA PRO A 40 -3.24 -7.33 -12.02
C PRO A 40 -3.64 -5.85 -12.16
N VAL A 41 -4.76 -5.57 -12.86
CA VAL A 41 -5.31 -4.20 -12.98
C VAL A 41 -5.52 -3.53 -11.61
N ALA A 42 -5.89 -4.32 -10.60
CA ALA A 42 -6.07 -3.87 -9.23
C ALA A 42 -4.81 -3.20 -8.61
N PHE A 43 -3.60 -3.53 -9.10
CA PHE A 43 -2.36 -2.86 -8.70
C PHE A 43 -2.41 -1.34 -8.96
N TRP A 44 -3.02 -0.95 -10.07
CA TRP A 44 -3.05 0.45 -10.52
C TRP A 44 -4.11 1.29 -9.83
N TYR A 45 -5.11 0.68 -9.19
CA TYR A 45 -6.08 1.42 -8.36
C TYR A 45 -5.47 2.00 -7.08
N MET A 46 -4.28 1.54 -6.71
CA MET A 46 -3.53 1.93 -5.52
C MET A 46 -2.28 2.76 -5.88
N SER A 47 -2.23 3.35 -7.08
CA SER A 47 -1.08 4.12 -7.60
C SER A 47 -1.43 5.58 -7.89
#